data_AF-A0A820DR59-F1
#
_entry.id   AF-A0A820DR59-F1
#
_cell.length_a   1.000
_cell.length_b   1.000
_cell.length_c   1.000
_cell.angle_alpha   90.00
_cell.angle_beta   90.00
_cell.angle_gamma   90.00
#
_symmetry.space_group_name_H-M   'P 1'
#
loop_
_entity.id
_entity.type
_entity.pdbx_description
1 polymer ?
#
loop_
_entity_poly.entity_id
_entity_poly.type
_entity_poly.pdbx_seq_one_letter_code
_entity_poly.pdbx_strand_id
1 'polypeptide(L)'
;EPHWTLVYYLRTKLNLTGTKIACGTGGCGSCTIVVSKYNSITKSITHFSVNSCLTLLCTLDGCHILTIEGLGCTHKSNGNLHPIQRTIAENYASQCGFCTPGMCMSLYDTLVNCSPQKQPTLQDIEDTFNGNLCRCTGYRPILDGAKKSFAEKEVLEEYAVDFPVELKEEYVPKAIHIKGTDIEFYQPLTLDHLFDLRKQYSNPDQFHFIAGNTGENFDNIVHQHTYPILIHLNQIPELQEIVEKSEGLQIGSCVTLSRLKSNIEQSQEKQQVYKILSEQLEFNACRQIQNQATIGGHVLNHSRKHTSDLLPILYVCETKLRFIHLVNKKEIEIEIKNLNKTDRTDLLLVSVFIPFVKTDEHLQSYKQAHRRKHDTGIVTGAFRLKLDANGKSIKLFNMAFGGFHDGVILVPENTMNYVNSGKLEWTQNNIMDNVKNELLKEVQLDQFSQNGQHEYRRTLMISFLFKFYLHVTNNAEQLFSKTRPISHSEQIFDASNQTKYVHQPLIHHNAYIHTTGEAKYVDDLPSQQNT
;
A
#
# COMPACT_ATOMS: atom_id res chain seq x y z
N GLU A 1 -7.50 11.16 22.87
CA GLU A 1 -7.99 9.76 22.86
C GLU A 1 -7.20 8.92 21.88
N PRO A 2 -6.83 7.67 22.20
CA PRO A 2 -6.07 6.80 21.30
C PRO A 2 -6.74 6.47 19.96
N HIS A 3 -8.06 6.48 19.88
CA HIS A 3 -8.80 6.22 18.65
C HIS A 3 -8.85 7.43 17.69
N TRP A 4 -8.36 8.60 18.09
CA TRP A 4 -8.39 9.77 17.22
C TRP A 4 -7.52 9.57 15.99
N THR A 5 -8.14 9.65 14.83
CA THR A 5 -7.43 9.74 13.56
C THR A 5 -6.77 11.12 13.46
N LEU A 6 -5.67 11.18 12.71
CA LEU A 6 -4.94 12.42 12.52
C LEU A 6 -5.82 13.48 11.85
N VAL A 7 -6.62 13.09 10.86
CA VAL A 7 -7.51 14.04 10.17
C VAL A 7 -8.58 14.61 11.09
N TYR A 8 -9.11 13.80 12.03
CA TYR A 8 -10.03 14.30 13.05
C TYR A 8 -9.34 15.34 13.94
N TYR A 9 -8.12 15.07 14.39
CA TYR A 9 -7.37 16.01 15.21
C TYR A 9 -7.05 17.32 14.48
N LEU A 10 -6.55 17.24 13.24
CA LEU A 10 -6.25 18.40 12.40
C LEU A 10 -7.48 19.31 12.23
N ARG A 11 -8.61 18.72 11.81
CA ARG A 11 -9.82 19.49 11.48
C ARG A 11 -10.56 19.98 12.72
N THR A 12 -10.75 19.11 13.72
CA THR A 12 -11.65 19.38 14.85
C THR A 12 -10.93 20.02 16.03
N LYS A 13 -9.64 19.74 16.23
CA LYS A 13 -8.87 20.25 17.39
C LYS A 13 -7.95 21.40 17.01
N LEU A 14 -7.35 21.36 15.82
CA LEU A 14 -6.46 22.42 15.34
C LEU A 14 -7.11 23.40 14.36
N ASN A 15 -8.34 23.12 13.89
CA ASN A 15 -9.03 23.90 12.86
C ASN A 15 -8.22 24.05 11.54
N LEU A 16 -7.33 23.09 11.26
CA LEU A 16 -6.61 22.96 9.99
C LEU A 16 -7.47 22.14 9.01
N THR A 17 -8.32 22.86 8.28
CA THR A 17 -9.38 22.26 7.47
C THR A 17 -8.97 21.96 6.03
N GLY A 18 -7.75 22.28 5.61
CA GLY A 18 -7.27 22.08 4.25
C GLY A 18 -7.24 20.61 3.86
N THR A 19 -6.83 19.72 4.76
CA THR A 19 -6.95 18.27 4.58
C THR A 19 -8.42 17.84 4.62
N LYS A 20 -8.89 17.14 3.57
CA LYS A 20 -10.31 16.82 3.38
C LYS A 20 -10.62 15.35 3.63
N ILE A 21 -11.74 15.06 4.29
CA ILE A 21 -12.28 13.71 4.45
C ILE A 21 -13.39 13.50 3.41
N ALA A 22 -13.24 12.50 2.55
CA ALA A 22 -14.28 12.15 1.56
C ALA A 22 -14.81 10.72 1.73
N CYS A 23 -13.92 9.71 1.71
CA CYS A 23 -14.33 8.30 1.82
C CYS A 23 -14.13 7.68 3.21
N GLY A 24 -13.18 8.19 4.02
CA GLY A 24 -12.84 7.63 5.33
C GLY A 24 -12.08 6.29 5.32
N THR A 25 -11.84 5.69 4.15
CA THR A 25 -11.30 4.32 4.01
C THR A 25 -9.96 4.25 3.29
N GLY A 26 -9.27 5.38 3.10
CA GLY A 26 -8.00 5.46 2.37
C GLY A 26 -8.12 5.35 0.84
N GLY A 27 -9.33 5.21 0.29
CA GLY A 27 -9.55 4.94 -1.14
C GLY A 27 -9.53 6.15 -2.10
N CYS A 28 -9.49 7.39 -1.59
CA CYS A 28 -9.62 8.59 -2.44
C CYS A 28 -8.45 9.57 -2.41
N GLY A 29 -7.55 9.47 -1.42
CA GLY A 29 -6.39 10.36 -1.28
C GLY A 29 -6.70 11.82 -0.96
N SER A 30 -7.96 12.24 -0.74
CA SER A 30 -8.28 13.65 -0.39
C SER A 30 -7.67 14.09 0.95
N CYS A 31 -7.41 13.11 1.83
CA CYS A 31 -6.82 13.28 3.14
C CYS A 31 -5.30 13.05 3.15
N THR A 32 -4.65 13.04 1.98
CA THR A 32 -3.20 12.83 1.89
C THR A 32 -2.47 13.96 2.60
N ILE A 33 -1.50 13.58 3.42
CA ILE A 33 -0.53 14.45 4.08
C ILE A 33 0.84 13.79 4.00
N VAL A 34 1.90 14.49 4.42
CA VAL A 34 3.26 13.94 4.45
C VAL A 34 3.76 13.88 5.88
N VAL A 35 4.26 12.71 6.26
CA VAL A 35 4.91 12.46 7.54
C VAL A 35 6.40 12.39 7.29
N SER A 36 7.17 13.11 8.10
CA SER A 36 8.63 13.07 8.06
C SER A 36 9.18 12.58 9.39
N LYS A 37 10.17 11.71 9.36
CA LYS A 37 10.85 11.19 10.55
C LYS A 37 12.35 11.29 10.40
N TYR A 38 13.03 11.69 11.48
CA TYR A 38 14.48 11.68 11.55
C TYR A 38 14.98 10.34 12.11
N ASN A 39 15.98 9.75 11.44
CA ASN A 39 16.71 8.61 11.95
C ASN A 39 18.07 9.07 12.46
N SER A 40 18.28 9.01 13.78
CA SER A 40 19.50 9.47 14.44
C SER A 40 20.73 8.60 14.13
N ILE A 41 20.53 7.33 13.75
CA ILE A 41 21.61 6.40 13.41
C ILE A 41 22.15 6.71 12.01
N THR A 42 21.25 6.80 11.01
CA THR A 42 21.63 7.09 9.62
C THR A 42 21.79 8.59 9.36
N LYS A 43 21.40 9.44 10.30
CA LYS A 43 21.35 10.90 10.22
C LYS A 43 20.56 11.41 9.01
N SER A 44 19.54 10.67 8.60
CA SER A 44 18.70 10.99 7.43
C SER A 44 17.25 11.25 7.82
N ILE A 45 16.57 12.07 7.01
CA ILE A 45 15.13 12.31 7.12
C ILE A 45 14.45 11.45 6.06
N THR A 46 13.40 10.75 6.47
CA THR A 46 12.53 10.00 5.55
C THR A 46 11.19 10.70 5.46
N HIS A 47 10.72 10.96 4.24
CA HIS A 47 9.42 11.53 3.96
C HIS A 47 8.51 10.48 3.35
N PHE A 48 7.26 10.39 3.82
CA PHE A 48 6.30 9.47 3.25
C PHE A 48 4.87 10.02 3.38
N SER A 49 4.11 9.92 2.29
CA SER A 49 2.69 10.26 2.30
C SER A 49 1.86 9.20 3.03
N VAL A 50 0.79 9.63 3.70
CA VAL A 50 -0.17 8.74 4.37
C VAL A 50 -1.61 9.22 4.17
N ASN A 51 -2.57 8.32 4.35
CA ASN A 51 -3.97 8.71 4.47
C ASN A 51 -4.27 9.07 5.94
N SER A 52 -4.41 10.38 6.23
CA SER A 52 -4.67 10.83 7.62
C SER A 52 -6.00 10.33 8.21
N CYS A 53 -6.94 9.85 7.38
CA CYS A 53 -8.14 9.18 7.86
C CYS A 53 -7.89 7.81 8.50
N LEU A 54 -6.82 7.10 8.11
CA LEU A 54 -6.46 5.79 8.67
C LEU A 54 -5.37 5.89 9.74
N THR A 55 -4.64 7.00 9.77
CA THR A 55 -3.50 7.20 10.67
C THR A 55 -4.00 7.63 12.05
N LEU A 56 -3.67 6.88 13.10
CA LEU A 56 -3.96 7.28 14.48
C LEU A 56 -2.96 8.34 14.94
N LEU A 57 -3.43 9.35 15.67
CA LEU A 57 -2.56 10.42 16.17
C LEU A 57 -1.46 9.89 17.10
N CYS A 58 -1.80 8.92 17.97
CA CYS A 58 -0.89 8.36 18.95
C CYS A 58 0.29 7.57 18.35
N THR A 59 0.27 7.22 17.06
CA THR A 59 1.38 6.51 16.40
C THR A 59 2.44 7.44 15.81
N LEU A 60 2.25 8.76 15.93
CA LEU A 60 3.07 9.79 15.27
C LEU A 60 4.01 10.54 16.21
N ASP A 61 4.28 10.00 17.41
CA ASP A 61 5.28 10.56 18.31
C ASP A 61 6.65 10.67 17.62
N GLY A 62 7.30 11.84 17.75
CA GLY A 62 8.58 12.15 17.10
C GLY A 62 8.54 12.42 15.60
N CYS A 63 7.35 12.55 15.00
CA CYS A 63 7.19 12.82 13.57
C CYS A 63 6.86 14.31 13.30
N HIS A 64 7.34 14.81 12.17
CA HIS A 64 6.91 16.09 11.61
C HIS A 64 5.74 15.85 10.64
N ILE A 65 4.63 16.57 10.84
CA ILE A 65 3.42 16.46 10.02
C ILE A 65 3.31 17.69 9.12
N LEU A 66 3.35 17.47 7.81
CA LEU A 66 3.15 18.51 6.80
C LEU A 66 1.77 18.36 6.14
N THR A 67 0.94 19.39 6.29
CA THR A 67 -0.37 19.52 5.62
C THR A 67 -0.30 20.51 4.45
N ILE A 68 -1.42 20.69 3.75
CA ILE A 68 -1.49 21.61 2.60
C ILE A 68 -1.21 23.07 3.00
N GLU A 69 -1.63 23.47 4.20
CA GLU A 69 -1.40 24.80 4.76
C GLU A 69 0.09 25.05 5.05
N GLY A 70 0.84 23.99 5.33
CA GLY A 70 2.28 24.04 5.58
C GLY A 70 3.12 24.28 4.31
N LEU A 71 2.57 24.00 3.12
CA LEU A 71 3.25 24.29 1.86
C LEU A 71 3.26 25.79 1.52
N GLY A 72 2.19 26.49 1.84
CA GLY A 72 2.04 27.91 1.49
C GLY A 72 0.59 28.40 1.60
N CYS A 73 0.42 29.72 1.59
CA CYS A 73 -0.87 30.40 1.77
C CYS A 73 -0.96 31.68 0.92
N THR A 74 -2.18 32.14 0.64
CA THR A 74 -2.43 33.32 -0.19
C THR A 74 -2.30 34.67 0.55
N HIS A 75 -2.48 34.71 1.88
CA HIS A 75 -2.61 35.96 2.65
C HIS A 75 -1.31 36.56 3.24
N LYS A 76 -0.17 35.85 3.26
CA LYS A 76 1.10 36.42 3.74
C LYS A 76 1.65 37.43 2.73
N SER A 77 2.28 38.51 3.20
CA SER A 77 2.71 39.70 2.42
C SER A 77 3.61 39.42 1.21
N ASN A 78 4.17 38.21 1.07
CA ASN A 78 4.96 37.78 -0.10
C ASN A 78 4.29 36.70 -0.96
N GLY A 79 3.05 36.27 -0.69
CA GLY A 79 2.30 35.34 -1.55
C GLY A 79 3.10 34.10 -1.97
N ASN A 80 3.90 33.51 -1.07
CA ASN A 80 4.85 32.47 -1.44
C ASN A 80 4.15 31.12 -1.52
N LEU A 81 3.37 30.92 -2.58
CA LEU A 81 2.83 29.62 -2.95
C LEU A 81 3.99 28.69 -3.27
N HIS A 82 3.92 27.48 -2.72
CA HIS A 82 4.82 26.41 -3.14
C HIS A 82 4.68 26.19 -4.66
N PRO A 83 5.75 25.87 -5.41
CA PRO A 83 5.67 25.60 -6.85
C PRO A 83 4.55 24.63 -7.23
N ILE A 84 4.33 23.59 -6.42
CA ILE A 84 3.21 22.65 -6.56
C ILE A 84 1.85 23.36 -6.53
N GLN A 85 1.61 24.21 -5.53
CA GLN A 85 0.33 24.91 -5.36
C GLN A 85 0.08 25.86 -6.53
N ARG A 86 1.13 26.54 -7.01
CA ARG A 86 1.07 27.42 -8.18
C ARG A 86 0.77 26.64 -9.45
N THR A 87 1.54 25.57 -9.72
CA THR A 87 1.35 24.71 -10.90
C THR A 87 -0.07 24.18 -10.99
N ILE A 88 -0.62 23.64 -9.90
CA ILE A 88 -1.98 23.08 -9.92
C ILE A 88 -3.05 24.18 -10.11
N ALA A 89 -2.83 25.37 -9.56
CA ALA A 89 -3.78 26.47 -9.75
C ALA A 89 -3.76 27.00 -11.20
N GLU A 90 -2.57 27.27 -11.74
CA GLU A 90 -2.37 27.94 -13.03
C GLU A 90 -2.60 27.04 -14.25
N ASN A 91 -2.51 25.71 -14.07
CA ASN A 91 -2.73 24.75 -15.16
C ASN A 91 -4.18 24.21 -15.23
N TYR A 92 -5.16 24.94 -14.69
CA TYR A 92 -6.58 24.56 -14.70
C TYR A 92 -6.85 23.19 -14.05
N ALA A 93 -5.94 22.77 -13.16
CA ALA A 93 -5.93 21.45 -12.55
C ALA A 93 -6.82 21.36 -11.30
N SER A 94 -7.63 22.40 -11.05
CA SER A 94 -8.62 22.45 -9.98
C SER A 94 -9.95 23.02 -10.50
N GLN A 95 -11.05 22.30 -10.28
CA GLN A 95 -12.41 22.77 -10.52
C GLN A 95 -13.14 22.96 -9.19
N CYS A 96 -13.79 21.91 -8.65
CA CYS A 96 -14.48 22.00 -7.36
C CYS A 96 -13.53 22.23 -6.17
N GLY A 97 -12.24 21.88 -6.32
CA GLY A 97 -11.18 22.09 -5.32
C GLY A 97 -11.05 21.03 -4.22
N PHE A 98 -12.03 20.15 -4.03
CA PHE A 98 -12.06 19.28 -2.84
C PHE A 98 -10.94 18.24 -2.79
N CYS A 99 -10.53 17.70 -3.95
CA CYS A 99 -9.40 16.75 -4.03
C CYS A 99 -8.03 17.43 -4.11
N THR A 100 -8.01 18.74 -4.37
CA THR A 100 -6.80 19.50 -4.74
C THR A 100 -5.73 19.48 -3.64
N PRO A 101 -6.05 19.63 -2.34
CA PRO A 101 -5.06 19.46 -1.27
C PRO A 101 -4.35 18.12 -1.31
N GLY A 102 -5.10 17.02 -1.44
CA GLY A 102 -4.53 15.68 -1.52
C GLY A 102 -3.64 15.48 -2.75
N MET A 103 -4.02 16.06 -3.90
CA MET A 103 -3.19 16.02 -5.12
C MET A 103 -1.85 16.74 -4.90
N CYS A 104 -1.87 17.91 -4.26
CA CYS A 104 -0.65 18.67 -3.97
C CYS A 104 0.27 17.91 -3.01
N MET A 105 -0.29 17.28 -1.96
CA MET A 105 0.50 16.53 -0.99
C MET A 105 1.10 15.24 -1.57
N SER A 106 0.38 14.53 -2.45
CA SER A 106 0.95 13.38 -3.17
C SER A 106 2.09 13.79 -4.09
N LEU A 107 1.93 14.91 -4.81
CA LEU A 107 2.99 15.42 -5.67
C LEU A 107 4.20 15.88 -4.87
N TYR A 108 4.00 16.50 -3.71
CA TYR A 108 5.10 16.84 -2.80
C TYR A 108 5.88 15.58 -2.39
N ASP A 109 5.18 14.53 -1.95
CA ASP A 109 5.80 13.26 -1.54
C ASP A 109 6.66 12.65 -2.66
N THR A 110 6.19 12.66 -3.91
CA THR A 110 7.00 12.21 -5.04
C THR A 110 8.24 13.08 -5.23
N LEU A 111 8.08 14.40 -5.23
CA LEU A 111 9.17 15.33 -5.52
C LEU A 111 10.28 15.32 -4.47
N VAL A 112 9.94 15.24 -3.18
CA VAL A 112 10.95 15.20 -2.10
C VAL A 112 11.68 13.86 -2.00
N ASN A 113 11.07 12.78 -2.50
CA ASN A 113 11.69 11.46 -2.55
C ASN A 113 12.43 11.19 -3.86
N CYS A 114 12.34 12.07 -4.85
CA CYS A 114 13.26 12.07 -5.97
C CYS A 114 14.66 12.52 -5.50
N SER A 115 15.70 11.85 -5.99
CA SER A 115 17.08 12.24 -5.68
C SER A 115 17.31 13.71 -6.06
N PRO A 116 18.03 14.52 -5.26
CA PRO A 116 18.35 15.91 -5.60
C PRO A 116 19.08 16.05 -6.95
N GLN A 117 19.67 14.96 -7.45
CA GLN A 117 20.40 14.91 -8.72
C GLN A 117 19.56 14.38 -9.88
N LYS A 118 18.29 13.99 -9.65
CA LYS A 118 17.45 13.34 -10.67
C LYS A 118 16.01 13.85 -10.60
N GLN A 119 15.55 14.42 -11.71
CA GLN A 119 14.15 14.79 -11.85
C GLN A 119 13.23 13.56 -11.85
N PRO A 120 11.97 13.71 -11.39
CA PRO A 120 10.96 12.68 -11.59
C PRO A 120 10.80 12.40 -13.09
N THR A 121 10.64 11.14 -13.44
CA THR A 121 10.24 10.76 -14.80
C THR A 121 8.76 11.11 -15.04
N LEU A 122 8.34 11.15 -16.30
CA LEU A 122 6.91 11.28 -16.64
C LEU A 122 6.06 10.17 -15.99
N GLN A 123 6.63 8.97 -15.85
CA GLN A 123 5.98 7.84 -15.20
C GLN A 123 5.83 8.07 -13.69
N ASP A 124 6.86 8.60 -13.02
CA ASP A 124 6.79 8.96 -11.59
C ASP A 124 5.67 9.97 -11.31
N ILE A 125 5.52 10.98 -12.19
CA ILE A 125 4.43 11.96 -12.09
C ILE A 125 3.06 11.31 -12.29
N GLU A 126 2.91 10.39 -13.25
CA GLU A 126 1.62 9.68 -13.40
C GLU A 126 1.31 8.79 -12.21
N ASP A 127 2.33 8.10 -11.68
CA ASP A 127 2.13 7.15 -10.59
C ASP A 127 1.84 7.81 -9.25
N THR A 128 2.27 9.07 -9.09
CA THR A 128 1.95 9.94 -7.96
C THR A 128 0.45 9.94 -7.63
N PHE A 129 -0.40 9.99 -8.66
CA PHE A 129 -1.84 10.21 -8.49
C PHE A 129 -2.66 8.91 -8.45
N ASN A 130 -2.02 7.74 -8.43
CA ASN A 130 -2.71 6.45 -8.36
C ASN A 130 -3.60 6.29 -7.11
N GLY A 131 -3.28 7.02 -6.03
CA GLY A 131 -4.05 7.04 -4.78
C GLY A 131 -5.02 8.22 -4.64
N ASN A 132 -5.16 9.06 -5.65
CA ASN A 132 -5.94 10.29 -5.56
C ASN A 132 -7.08 10.30 -6.58
N LEU A 133 -8.31 10.45 -6.10
CA LEU A 133 -9.49 10.48 -6.97
C LEU A 133 -9.96 11.90 -7.26
N CYS A 134 -10.14 12.23 -8.53
CA CYS A 134 -10.79 13.45 -8.99
C CYS A 134 -12.00 13.12 -9.86
N ARG A 135 -13.14 13.76 -9.56
CA ARG A 135 -14.37 13.58 -10.33
C ARG A 135 -14.62 14.67 -11.39
N CYS A 136 -13.91 15.79 -11.30
CA CYS A 136 -14.21 16.99 -12.08
C CYS A 136 -13.26 17.17 -13.28
N THR A 137 -11.94 17.05 -13.06
CA THR A 137 -10.94 17.50 -14.04
C THR A 137 -10.64 16.49 -15.15
N GLY A 138 -11.02 15.22 -14.94
CA GLY A 138 -10.59 14.12 -15.82
C GLY A 138 -9.08 13.85 -15.79
N TYR A 139 -8.36 14.34 -14.77
CA TYR A 139 -6.90 14.22 -14.54
C TYR A 139 -5.99 14.90 -15.54
N ARG A 140 -6.39 15.05 -16.81
CA ARG A 140 -5.59 15.65 -17.88
C ARG A 140 -4.87 16.95 -17.45
N PRO A 141 -5.55 18.02 -16.99
CA PRO A 141 -4.83 19.25 -16.61
C PRO A 141 -3.89 19.08 -15.40
N ILE A 142 -4.18 18.14 -14.49
CA ILE A 142 -3.31 17.82 -13.35
C ILE A 142 -2.00 17.21 -13.86
N LEU A 143 -2.12 16.19 -14.72
CA LEU A 143 -0.97 15.48 -15.28
C LEU A 143 -0.13 16.37 -16.19
N ASP A 144 -0.77 17.11 -17.10
CA ASP A 144 -0.05 17.99 -18.05
C ASP A 144 0.72 19.08 -17.31
N GLY A 145 0.06 19.75 -16.33
CA GLY A 145 0.70 20.78 -15.52
C GLY A 145 1.87 20.24 -14.70
N ALA A 146 1.70 19.08 -14.06
CA ALA A 146 2.74 18.45 -13.25
C ALA A 146 3.93 17.96 -14.09
N LYS A 147 3.70 17.28 -15.22
CA LYS A 147 4.76 16.81 -16.11
C LYS A 147 5.60 17.97 -16.63
N LYS A 148 4.94 18.98 -17.18
CA LYS A 148 5.60 20.18 -17.71
C LYS A 148 6.40 20.92 -16.63
N SER A 149 5.88 21.00 -15.41
CA SER A 149 6.51 21.79 -14.34
C SER A 149 7.65 21.07 -13.63
N PHE A 150 7.64 19.73 -13.58
CA PHE A 150 8.52 18.97 -12.68
C PHE A 150 9.33 17.86 -13.35
N ALA A 151 8.88 17.30 -14.48
CA ALA A 151 9.57 16.21 -15.18
C ALA A 151 10.22 16.62 -16.51
N GLU A 152 9.77 17.72 -17.10
CA GLU A 152 10.26 18.24 -18.40
C GLU A 152 11.10 19.51 -18.25
N LYS A 153 11.35 19.98 -17.01
CA LYS A 153 12.22 21.13 -16.77
C LYS A 153 13.68 20.78 -17.03
N GLU A 154 14.52 21.77 -17.33
CA GLU A 154 15.97 21.55 -17.39
C GLU A 154 16.67 21.77 -16.04
N VAL A 155 16.05 22.56 -15.15
CA VAL A 155 16.63 22.99 -13.88
C VAL A 155 16.10 22.15 -12.72
N LEU A 156 17.01 21.60 -11.93
CA LEU A 156 16.70 20.94 -10.66
C LEU A 156 16.38 22.00 -9.60
N GLU A 157 15.27 21.83 -8.89
CA GLU A 157 14.85 22.68 -7.78
C GLU A 157 14.62 21.81 -6.53
N GLU A 158 14.93 22.35 -5.36
CA GLU A 158 14.61 21.72 -4.08
C GLU A 158 13.19 22.12 -3.66
N TYR A 159 12.36 21.11 -3.37
CA TYR A 159 10.96 21.29 -2.99
C TYR A 159 10.70 20.99 -1.51
N ALA A 160 11.74 20.61 -0.76
CA ALA A 160 11.58 20.20 0.63
C ALA A 160 11.28 21.41 1.53
N VAL A 161 10.32 21.22 2.43
CA VAL A 161 10.09 22.10 3.58
C VAL A 161 11.08 21.72 4.68
N ASP A 162 11.60 22.73 5.38
CA ASP A 162 12.54 22.54 6.50
C ASP A 162 11.99 21.58 7.56
N PHE A 163 12.87 20.68 8.00
CA PHE A 163 12.55 19.75 9.09
C PHE A 163 12.86 20.42 10.45
N PRO A 164 11.95 20.33 11.44
CA PRO A 164 12.14 20.96 12.75
C PRO A 164 13.45 20.51 13.43
N VAL A 165 14.25 21.47 13.88
CA VAL A 165 15.55 21.23 14.51
C VAL A 165 15.38 20.49 15.83
N GLU A 166 14.32 20.78 16.57
CA GLU A 166 13.98 20.17 17.85
C GLU A 166 13.78 18.65 17.71
N LEU A 167 13.14 18.21 16.62
CA LEU A 167 12.97 16.78 16.33
C LEU A 167 14.28 16.09 15.92
N LYS A 168 15.27 16.85 15.44
CA LYS A 168 16.57 16.34 15.03
C LYS A 168 17.54 16.25 16.20
N GLU A 169 17.52 17.24 17.08
CA GLU A 169 18.54 17.42 18.13
C GLU A 169 18.07 16.95 19.51
N GLU A 170 16.77 17.05 19.81
CA GLU A 170 16.25 16.85 21.17
C GLU A 170 15.37 15.60 21.31
N TYR A 171 14.76 15.12 20.23
CA TYR A 171 13.84 13.99 20.29
C TYR A 171 14.58 12.66 20.54
N VAL A 172 14.18 11.97 21.59
CA VAL A 172 14.62 10.61 21.93
C VAL A 172 13.39 9.71 22.02
N PRO A 173 13.30 8.60 21.26
CA PRO A 173 12.21 7.65 21.37
C PRO A 173 12.05 7.13 22.79
N LYS A 174 10.82 7.11 23.30
CA LYS A 174 10.46 6.60 24.63
C LYS A 174 9.31 5.60 24.51
N ALA A 175 9.22 4.69 25.46
CA ALA A 175 8.02 3.87 25.58
C ALA A 175 6.84 4.78 25.95
N ILE A 176 5.72 4.64 25.24
CA ILE A 176 4.54 5.48 25.44
C ILE A 176 3.42 4.65 26.05
N HIS A 177 2.73 5.24 27.03
CA HIS A 177 1.44 4.78 27.53
C HIS A 177 0.47 5.95 27.53
N ILE A 178 -0.66 5.82 26.84
CA ILE A 178 -1.73 6.80 26.82
C ILE A 178 -2.99 6.11 27.32
N LYS A 179 -3.52 6.61 28.45
CA LYS A 179 -4.82 6.19 28.97
C LYS A 179 -5.92 7.06 28.37
N GLY A 180 -6.72 6.50 27.47
CA GLY A 180 -7.95 7.11 26.97
C GLY A 180 -9.15 6.77 27.84
N THR A 181 -10.32 7.19 27.38
CA THR A 181 -11.60 6.92 28.06
C THR A 181 -11.95 5.43 27.99
N ASP A 182 -11.96 4.85 26.78
CA ASP A 182 -12.32 3.44 26.55
C ASP A 182 -11.11 2.57 26.17
N ILE A 183 -10.03 3.19 25.73
CA ILE A 183 -8.88 2.53 25.12
C ILE A 183 -7.60 2.99 25.80
N GLU A 184 -6.74 2.03 26.13
CA GLU A 184 -5.34 2.27 26.47
C GLU A 184 -4.44 2.00 25.27
N PHE A 185 -3.42 2.82 25.09
CA PHE A 185 -2.44 2.68 24.02
C PHE A 185 -1.03 2.53 24.58
N TYR A 186 -0.31 1.56 24.05
CA TYR A 186 1.08 1.27 24.40
C TYR A 186 1.96 1.30 23.14
N GLN A 187 3.14 1.87 23.25
CA GLN A 187 4.20 1.79 22.25
C GLN A 187 5.48 1.27 22.90
N PRO A 188 5.69 -0.06 22.94
CA PRO A 188 6.94 -0.64 23.42
C PRO A 188 8.11 -0.30 22.47
N LEU A 189 9.32 -0.24 23.04
CA LEU A 189 10.56 -0.03 22.28
C LEU A 189 11.31 -1.34 22.00
N THR A 190 11.02 -2.40 22.77
CA THR A 190 11.71 -3.69 22.70
C THR A 190 10.73 -4.83 22.88
N LEU A 191 11.13 -6.04 22.48
CA LEU A 191 10.36 -7.25 22.78
C LEU A 191 10.22 -7.48 24.28
N ASP A 192 11.23 -7.15 25.09
CA ASP A 192 11.14 -7.29 26.54
C ASP A 192 10.06 -6.40 27.16
N HIS A 193 9.92 -5.15 26.71
CA HIS A 193 8.81 -4.29 27.13
C HIS A 193 7.46 -4.92 26.79
N LEU A 194 7.35 -5.56 25.62
CA LEU A 194 6.13 -6.22 25.19
C LEU A 194 5.82 -7.47 26.04
N PHE A 195 6.83 -8.27 26.38
CA PHE A 195 6.66 -9.42 27.29
C PHE A 195 6.19 -8.98 28.67
N ASP A 196 6.77 -7.91 29.21
CA ASP A 196 6.40 -7.39 30.52
C ASP A 196 5.01 -6.76 30.51
N LEU A 197 4.62 -6.10 29.41
CA LEU A 197 3.25 -5.62 29.21
C LEU A 197 2.25 -6.79 29.18
N ARG A 198 2.55 -7.85 28.43
CA ARG A 198 1.66 -9.02 28.33
C ARG A 198 1.40 -9.69 29.68
N LYS A 199 2.38 -9.71 30.59
CA LYS A 199 2.22 -10.29 31.95
C LYS A 199 1.23 -9.52 32.83
N GLN A 200 0.98 -8.25 32.54
CA GLN A 200 0.09 -7.41 33.35
C GLN A 200 -1.39 -7.74 33.17
N TYR A 201 -1.74 -8.50 32.14
CA TYR A 201 -3.13 -8.81 31.81
C TYR A 201 -3.33 -10.32 31.65
N SER A 202 -4.42 -10.84 32.20
CA SER A 202 -4.71 -12.28 32.19
C SER A 202 -5.36 -12.75 30.89
N ASN A 203 -6.10 -11.88 30.20
CA ASN A 203 -6.87 -12.23 29.00
C ASN A 203 -6.16 -11.75 27.72
N PRO A 204 -5.73 -12.66 26.81
CA PRO A 204 -5.08 -12.30 25.56
C PRO A 204 -5.99 -11.53 24.59
N ASP A 205 -7.31 -11.72 24.67
CA ASP A 205 -8.28 -11.10 23.73
C ASP A 205 -8.47 -9.60 23.97
N GLN A 206 -7.89 -9.06 25.05
CA GLN A 206 -7.95 -7.62 25.35
C GLN A 206 -6.97 -6.79 24.50
N PHE A 207 -5.98 -7.44 23.88
CA PHE A 207 -4.92 -6.76 23.13
C PHE A 207 -5.18 -6.75 21.64
N HIS A 208 -4.83 -5.65 21.00
CA HIS A 208 -4.74 -5.58 19.54
C HIS A 208 -3.42 -4.95 19.09
N PHE A 209 -2.70 -5.66 18.24
CA PHE A 209 -1.48 -5.15 17.63
C PHE A 209 -1.80 -4.21 16.48
N ILE A 210 -1.15 -3.05 16.47
CA ILE A 210 -1.24 -2.07 15.40
C ILE A 210 0.16 -1.83 14.84
N ALA A 211 0.25 -1.76 13.52
CA ALA A 211 1.42 -1.26 12.80
C ALA A 211 0.99 -0.17 11.80
N GLY A 212 0.30 -0.56 10.72
CA GLY A 212 -0.16 0.37 9.69
C GLY A 212 -1.57 0.94 9.86
N ASN A 213 -2.45 0.23 10.58
CA ASN A 213 -3.88 0.54 10.71
C ASN A 213 -4.67 0.66 9.38
N THR A 214 -4.14 0.10 8.28
CA THR A 214 -4.79 0.08 6.96
C THR A 214 -5.64 -1.17 6.73
N GLY A 215 -6.09 -1.78 7.83
CA GLY A 215 -6.67 -3.10 7.87
C GLY A 215 -8.16 -3.11 8.19
N GLU A 216 -8.79 -4.28 8.15
CA GLU A 216 -10.21 -4.44 8.43
C GLU A 216 -10.63 -4.07 9.86
N ASN A 217 -9.70 -4.07 10.81
CA ASN A 217 -9.96 -3.69 12.18
C ASN A 217 -10.06 -2.17 12.39
N PHE A 218 -9.92 -1.35 11.34
CA PHE A 218 -10.00 0.10 11.43
C PHE A 218 -11.28 0.56 12.13
N ASP A 219 -12.46 0.08 11.70
CA ASP A 219 -13.74 0.47 12.30
C ASP A 219 -13.86 -0.02 13.76
N ASN A 220 -13.34 -1.20 14.05
CA ASN A 220 -13.32 -1.77 15.40
C ASN A 220 -12.50 -0.89 16.36
N ILE A 221 -11.41 -0.30 15.87
CA ILE A 221 -10.52 0.58 16.63
C ILE A 221 -11.09 1.99 16.75
N VAL A 222 -11.53 2.59 15.64
CA VAL A 222 -11.83 4.03 15.56
C VAL A 222 -13.28 4.36 15.93
N HIS A 223 -14.22 3.46 15.65
CA HIS A 223 -15.65 3.72 15.81
C HIS A 223 -16.32 2.85 16.88
N GLN A 224 -15.90 1.59 17.02
CA GLN A 224 -16.54 0.66 17.96
C GLN A 224 -15.79 0.50 19.29
N HIS A 225 -14.53 0.93 19.35
CA HIS A 225 -13.64 0.77 20.51
C HIS A 225 -13.60 -0.68 21.04
N THR A 226 -13.63 -1.66 20.12
CA THR A 226 -13.73 -3.09 20.44
C THR A 226 -12.55 -3.59 21.26
N TYR A 227 -11.38 -3.00 21.04
CA TYR A 227 -10.12 -3.42 21.67
C TYR A 227 -9.74 -2.43 22.77
N PRO A 228 -9.82 -2.82 24.05
CA PRO A 228 -9.51 -1.93 25.17
C PRO A 228 -8.02 -1.61 25.26
N ILE A 229 -7.13 -2.43 24.68
CA ILE A 229 -5.68 -2.23 24.71
C ILE A 229 -5.11 -2.31 23.30
N LEU A 230 -4.52 -1.21 22.84
CA LEU A 230 -3.81 -1.12 21.57
C LEU A 230 -2.31 -1.12 21.81
N ILE A 231 -1.58 -1.95 21.06
CA ILE A 231 -0.12 -2.03 21.13
C ILE A 231 0.48 -1.71 19.77
N HIS A 232 1.18 -0.59 19.67
CA HIS A 232 1.86 -0.17 18.45
C HIS A 232 3.28 -0.73 18.35
N LEU A 233 3.54 -1.51 17.31
CA LEU A 233 4.74 -2.34 17.20
C LEU A 233 5.94 -1.66 16.53
N ASN A 234 5.74 -0.50 15.90
CA ASN A 234 6.72 0.03 14.93
C ASN A 234 8.07 0.48 15.51
N GLN A 235 8.23 0.58 16.84
CA GLN A 235 9.51 0.95 17.47
C GLN A 235 10.36 -0.27 17.86
N ILE A 236 9.85 -1.50 17.73
CA ILE A 236 10.60 -2.73 18.05
C ILE A 236 11.56 -3.06 16.88
N PRO A 237 12.89 -3.00 17.08
CA PRO A 237 13.87 -3.16 16.00
C PRO A 237 13.76 -4.48 15.24
N GLU A 238 13.56 -5.59 15.95
CA GLU A 238 13.50 -6.95 15.39
C GLU A 238 12.36 -7.12 14.38
N LEU A 239 11.32 -6.27 14.46
CA LEU A 239 10.17 -6.28 13.54
C LEU A 239 10.39 -5.41 12.30
N GLN A 240 11.48 -4.65 12.24
CA GLN A 240 11.75 -3.64 11.21
C GLN A 240 12.88 -4.03 10.24
N GLU A 241 13.53 -5.17 10.45
CA GLU A 241 14.70 -5.60 9.69
C GLU A 241 14.33 -6.20 8.33
N ILE A 242 15.20 -6.00 7.33
CA ILE A 242 15.18 -6.76 6.08
C ILE A 242 16.58 -7.35 5.92
N VAL A 243 16.67 -8.67 5.85
CA VAL A 243 17.94 -9.40 5.77
C VAL A 243 17.89 -10.35 4.59
N GLU A 244 18.75 -10.10 3.61
CA GLU A 244 19.01 -10.99 2.48
C GLU A 244 19.95 -12.11 2.93
N LYS A 245 19.49 -13.36 2.84
CA LYS A 245 20.27 -14.58 3.14
C LYS A 245 20.57 -15.32 1.84
N SER A 246 21.49 -16.29 1.88
CA SER A 246 21.84 -17.10 0.70
C SER A 246 20.66 -17.87 0.09
N GLU A 247 19.68 -18.24 0.92
CA GLU A 247 18.56 -19.11 0.56
C GLU A 247 17.21 -18.39 0.49
N GLY A 248 17.15 -17.08 0.79
CA GLY A 248 15.92 -16.30 0.73
C GLY A 248 15.98 -14.94 1.42
N LEU A 249 14.85 -14.24 1.40
CA LEU A 249 14.69 -12.92 2.01
C LEU A 249 13.93 -13.02 3.33
N GLN A 250 14.54 -12.57 4.42
CA GLN A 250 13.88 -12.42 5.73
C GLN A 250 13.38 -10.97 5.90
N ILE A 251 12.10 -10.81 6.20
CA ILE A 251 11.44 -9.51 6.32
C ILE A 251 10.74 -9.42 7.68
N GLY A 252 11.08 -8.42 8.49
CA GLY A 252 10.41 -8.11 9.75
C GLY A 252 8.93 -7.78 9.54
N SER A 253 8.07 -8.20 10.47
CA SER A 253 6.61 -8.12 10.30
C SER A 253 6.05 -6.69 10.23
N CYS A 254 6.78 -5.69 10.75
CA CYS A 254 6.42 -4.27 10.69
C CYS A 254 7.09 -3.50 9.55
N VAL A 255 7.85 -4.17 8.67
CA VAL A 255 8.36 -3.57 7.45
C VAL A 255 7.19 -3.18 6.54
N THR A 256 7.16 -1.91 6.14
CA THR A 256 6.12 -1.38 5.24
C THR A 256 6.30 -1.89 3.82
N LEU A 257 5.20 -2.00 3.07
CA LEU A 257 5.23 -2.48 1.69
C LEU A 257 6.09 -1.57 0.79
N SER A 258 6.09 -0.26 1.03
CA SER A 258 6.99 0.67 0.32
C SER A 258 8.46 0.39 0.61
N ARG A 259 8.83 0.13 1.89
CA ARG A 259 10.22 -0.22 2.24
C ARG A 259 10.65 -1.54 1.63
N LEU A 260 9.76 -2.54 1.63
CA LEU A 260 10.00 -3.81 0.96
C LEU A 260 10.24 -3.61 -0.54
N LYS A 261 9.37 -2.85 -1.22
CA LYS A 261 9.50 -2.54 -2.64
C LYS A 261 10.83 -1.85 -2.95
N SER A 262 11.19 -0.79 -2.22
CA SER A 262 12.45 -0.08 -2.44
C SER A 262 13.67 -0.94 -2.18
N ASN A 263 13.66 -1.80 -1.17
CA ASN A 263 14.76 -2.73 -0.91
C ASN A 263 14.95 -3.73 -2.05
N ILE A 264 13.85 -4.30 -2.54
CA ILE A 264 13.85 -5.25 -3.67
C ILE A 264 14.36 -4.58 -4.96
N GLU A 265 13.93 -3.36 -5.25
CA GLU A 265 14.33 -2.62 -6.46
C GLU A 265 15.80 -2.17 -6.44
N GLN A 266 16.38 -2.00 -5.25
CA GLN A 266 17.78 -1.62 -5.05
C GLN A 266 18.74 -2.81 -4.96
N SER A 267 18.23 -4.04 -4.78
CA SER A 267 19.10 -5.22 -4.71
C SER A 267 19.81 -5.47 -6.04
N GLN A 268 21.09 -5.84 -5.95
CA GLN A 268 21.89 -6.22 -7.11
C GLN A 268 21.55 -7.64 -7.59
N GLU A 269 20.96 -8.46 -6.73
CA GLU A 269 20.57 -9.83 -7.06
C GLU A 269 19.26 -9.85 -7.85
N LYS A 270 19.26 -10.54 -8.99
CA LYS A 270 18.07 -10.66 -9.85
C LYS A 270 17.29 -11.93 -9.54
N GLN A 271 16.77 -12.01 -8.32
CA GLN A 271 15.96 -13.15 -7.89
C GLN A 271 14.56 -13.09 -8.54
N GLN A 272 14.00 -14.25 -8.92
CA GLN A 272 12.63 -14.30 -9.48
C GLN A 272 11.59 -13.76 -8.48
N VAL A 273 11.81 -14.03 -7.19
CA VAL A 273 10.98 -13.56 -6.07
C VAL A 273 10.94 -12.02 -6.01
N TYR A 274 12.06 -11.36 -6.30
CA TYR A 274 12.14 -9.90 -6.33
C TYR A 274 11.30 -9.31 -7.46
N LYS A 275 11.43 -9.88 -8.66
CA LYS A 275 10.64 -9.47 -9.82
C LYS A 275 9.14 -9.59 -9.55
N ILE A 276 8.67 -10.76 -9.13
CA ILE A 276 7.22 -10.99 -8.91
C ILE A 276 6.66 -10.13 -7.77
N LEU A 277 7.40 -9.90 -6.69
CA LEU A 277 6.97 -9.05 -5.59
C LEU A 277 6.89 -7.58 -6.03
N SER A 278 7.91 -7.06 -6.71
CA SER A 278 7.89 -5.68 -7.25
C SER A 278 6.71 -5.47 -8.20
N GLU A 279 6.51 -6.40 -9.15
CA GLU A 279 5.39 -6.34 -10.09
C GLU A 279 4.02 -6.41 -9.38
N GLN A 280 3.88 -7.23 -8.33
CA GLN A 280 2.62 -7.33 -7.60
C GLN A 280 2.35 -6.07 -6.76
N LEU A 281 3.40 -5.49 -6.16
CA LEU A 281 3.31 -4.26 -5.36
C LEU A 281 2.98 -3.02 -6.21
N GLU A 282 3.30 -3.01 -7.50
CA GLU A 282 2.83 -1.98 -8.45
C GLU A 282 1.30 -1.86 -8.52
N PHE A 283 0.59 -2.96 -8.27
CA PHE A 283 -0.87 -3.03 -8.33
C PHE A 283 -1.53 -3.13 -6.95
N ASN A 284 -0.74 -3.17 -5.87
CA ASN A 284 -1.25 -3.35 -4.51
C ASN A 284 -1.50 -1.99 -3.84
N ALA A 285 -2.77 -1.58 -3.78
CA ALA A 285 -3.16 -0.28 -3.20
C ALA A 285 -2.40 0.92 -3.83
N CYS A 286 -2.36 2.05 -3.12
CA CYS A 286 -1.64 3.26 -3.51
C CYS A 286 -0.45 3.50 -2.58
N ARG A 287 0.44 4.44 -2.94
CA ARG A 287 1.64 4.76 -2.16
C ARG A 287 1.32 5.13 -0.71
N GLN A 288 0.26 5.91 -0.47
CA GLN A 288 -0.18 6.30 0.87
C GLN A 288 -0.47 5.08 1.76
N ILE A 289 -1.13 4.07 1.21
CA ILE A 289 -1.42 2.81 1.91
C ILE A 289 -0.15 1.99 2.06
N GLN A 290 0.67 1.84 1.00
CA GLN A 290 1.91 1.05 1.06
C GLN A 290 2.94 1.61 2.05
N ASN A 291 2.92 2.92 2.30
CA ASN A 291 3.77 3.59 3.29
C ASN A 291 3.39 3.24 4.74
N GLN A 292 2.21 2.64 4.97
CA GLN A 292 1.73 2.26 6.30
C GLN A 292 1.51 0.76 6.44
N ALA A 293 0.92 0.13 5.42
CA ALA A 293 0.67 -1.30 5.37
C ALA A 293 1.98 -2.08 5.52
N THR A 294 1.98 -3.10 6.38
CA THR A 294 3.17 -3.91 6.65
C THR A 294 3.00 -5.32 6.12
N ILE A 295 4.11 -6.00 5.83
CA ILE A 295 4.07 -7.40 5.37
C ILE A 295 3.39 -8.32 6.40
N GLY A 296 3.64 -8.11 7.69
CA GLY A 296 3.01 -8.89 8.76
C GLY A 296 1.52 -8.61 8.87
N GLY A 297 1.12 -7.34 8.74
CA GLY A 297 -0.29 -6.96 8.61
C GLY A 297 -0.93 -7.68 7.43
N HIS A 298 -0.28 -7.66 6.26
CA HIS A 298 -0.78 -8.33 5.06
C HIS A 298 -0.90 -9.85 5.20
N VAL A 299 0.01 -10.48 5.96
CA VAL A 299 -0.03 -11.92 6.26
C VAL A 299 -1.12 -12.26 7.26
N LEU A 300 -1.32 -11.47 8.32
CA LEU A 300 -2.22 -11.83 9.43
C LEU A 300 -3.64 -11.29 9.27
N ASN A 301 -3.80 -10.15 8.59
CA ASN A 301 -5.05 -9.42 8.45
C ASN A 301 -5.83 -9.91 7.24
N HIS A 302 -6.21 -11.17 7.31
CA HIS A 302 -6.84 -11.88 6.23
C HIS A 302 -8.28 -12.20 6.64
N SER A 303 -9.27 -11.62 5.95
CA SER A 303 -10.65 -12.07 6.09
C SER A 303 -11.17 -12.67 4.81
N ARG A 304 -12.32 -13.34 4.95
CA ARG A 304 -13.08 -13.88 3.82
C ARG A 304 -13.67 -12.79 2.91
N LYS A 305 -13.59 -11.50 3.28
CA LYS A 305 -14.17 -10.37 2.55
C LYS A 305 -13.22 -9.76 1.51
N HIS A 306 -11.90 -9.93 1.65
CA HIS A 306 -10.93 -9.24 0.80
C HIS A 306 -9.87 -10.17 0.21
N THR A 307 -9.54 -9.92 -1.05
CA THR A 307 -8.51 -10.66 -1.79
C THR A 307 -7.13 -10.12 -1.45
N SER A 308 -6.22 -11.01 -1.04
CA SER A 308 -4.82 -10.67 -0.84
C SER A 308 -4.03 -10.79 -2.15
N ASP A 309 -3.23 -9.77 -2.46
CA ASP A 309 -2.37 -9.77 -3.65
C ASP A 309 -1.04 -10.51 -3.42
N LEU A 310 -0.49 -10.48 -2.21
CA LEU A 310 0.82 -11.07 -1.89
C LEU A 310 0.73 -12.51 -1.39
N LEU A 311 -0.34 -12.87 -0.68
CA LEU A 311 -0.45 -14.22 -0.11
C LEU A 311 -0.32 -15.33 -1.17
N PRO A 312 -0.94 -15.27 -2.36
CA PRO A 312 -0.74 -16.32 -3.37
C PRO A 312 0.74 -16.56 -3.68
N ILE A 313 1.54 -15.49 -3.79
CA ILE A 313 2.98 -15.57 -4.02
C ILE A 313 3.67 -16.24 -2.82
N LEU A 314 3.35 -15.82 -1.60
CA LEU A 314 3.94 -16.39 -0.39
C LEU A 314 3.65 -17.89 -0.25
N TYR A 315 2.44 -18.33 -0.63
CA TYR A 315 2.06 -19.74 -0.62
C TYR A 315 2.85 -20.57 -1.63
N VAL A 316 2.95 -20.14 -2.91
CA VAL A 316 3.69 -20.92 -3.91
C VAL A 316 5.20 -20.93 -3.68
N CYS A 317 5.73 -19.92 -2.97
CA CYS A 317 7.13 -19.85 -2.54
C CYS A 317 7.41 -20.64 -1.25
N GLU A 318 6.41 -21.30 -0.63
CA GLU A 318 6.58 -22.08 0.60
C GLU A 318 7.16 -21.24 1.75
N THR A 319 6.67 -20.01 1.87
CA THR A 319 7.12 -19.02 2.85
C THR A 319 7.05 -19.55 4.27
N LYS A 320 8.07 -19.25 5.08
CA LYS A 320 8.15 -19.57 6.50
C LYS A 320 7.83 -18.35 7.35
N LEU A 321 7.09 -18.55 8.43
CA LEU A 321 6.65 -17.51 9.35
C LEU A 321 7.26 -17.79 10.72
N ARG A 322 8.03 -16.83 11.25
CA ARG A 322 8.63 -16.93 12.57
C ARG A 322 7.80 -16.15 13.58
N PHE A 323 7.26 -16.87 14.56
CA PHE A 323 6.51 -16.34 15.68
C PHE A 323 7.32 -16.41 16.97
N ILE A 324 6.98 -15.55 17.93
CA ILE A 324 7.44 -15.66 19.31
C ILE A 324 6.24 -15.64 20.25
N HIS A 325 6.23 -16.55 21.22
CA HIS A 325 5.16 -16.64 22.20
C HIS A 325 5.41 -15.62 23.33
N LEU A 326 4.46 -14.73 23.58
CA LEU A 326 4.65 -13.56 24.45
C LEU A 326 4.78 -13.90 25.94
N VAL A 327 4.22 -15.03 26.39
CA VAL A 327 4.34 -15.50 27.78
C VAL A 327 5.64 -16.26 28.05
N ASN A 328 5.95 -17.30 27.27
CA ASN A 328 7.08 -18.20 27.54
C ASN A 328 8.35 -17.89 26.72
N LYS A 329 8.29 -16.88 25.84
CA LYS A 329 9.38 -16.41 24.97
C LYS A 329 9.92 -17.46 23.98
N LYS A 330 9.22 -18.58 23.76
CA LYS A 330 9.64 -19.59 22.78
C LYS A 330 9.37 -19.11 21.35
N GLU A 331 10.35 -19.30 20.49
CA GLU A 331 10.19 -19.11 19.05
C GLU A 331 9.55 -20.35 18.40
N ILE A 332 8.70 -20.10 17.40
CA ILE A 332 8.04 -21.13 16.61
C ILE A 332 8.14 -20.71 15.14
N GLU A 333 8.59 -21.63 14.29
CA GLU A 333 8.54 -21.46 12.84
C GLU A 333 7.43 -22.34 12.26
N ILE A 334 6.59 -21.77 11.41
CA ILE A 334 5.57 -22.51 10.66
C ILE A 334 5.66 -22.20 9.17
N GLU A 335 5.31 -23.16 8.32
CA GLU A 335 5.04 -22.88 6.91
C GLU A 335 3.72 -22.14 6.75
N ILE A 336 3.63 -21.23 5.78
CA ILE A 336 2.43 -20.42 5.53
C ILE A 336 1.17 -21.24 5.28
N LYS A 337 1.29 -22.45 4.71
CA LYS A 337 0.16 -23.37 4.51
C LYS A 337 -0.52 -23.79 5.82
N ASN A 338 0.21 -23.73 6.93
CA ASN A 338 -0.29 -24.07 8.26
C ASN A 338 -0.86 -22.84 9.01
N LEU A 339 -0.76 -21.63 8.47
CA LEU A 339 -1.17 -20.39 9.13
C LEU A 339 -2.62 -20.45 9.66
N ASN A 340 -3.56 -20.96 8.85
CA ASN A 340 -4.97 -21.09 9.24
C ASN A 340 -5.24 -22.22 10.25
N LYS A 341 -4.30 -23.16 10.41
CA LYS A 341 -4.40 -24.31 11.33
C LYS A 341 -3.69 -24.03 12.66
N THR A 342 -2.91 -22.96 12.75
CA THR A 342 -2.14 -22.59 13.94
C THR A 342 -2.99 -21.72 14.86
N ASP A 343 -3.14 -22.14 16.12
CA ASP A 343 -3.61 -21.24 17.18
C ASP A 343 -2.54 -20.16 17.40
N ARG A 344 -2.94 -18.91 17.25
CA ARG A 344 -2.07 -17.73 17.34
C ARG A 344 -2.30 -16.95 18.62
N THR A 345 -3.06 -17.47 19.56
CA THR A 345 -3.18 -16.92 20.91
C THR A 345 -1.79 -16.68 21.48
N ASP A 346 -1.52 -15.45 21.92
CA ASP A 346 -0.21 -15.01 22.45
C ASP A 346 0.99 -15.13 21.50
N LEU A 347 0.79 -15.35 20.21
CA LEU A 347 1.86 -15.38 19.22
C LEU A 347 2.00 -14.02 18.53
N LEU A 348 3.20 -13.46 18.58
CA LEU A 348 3.61 -12.31 17.78
C LEU A 348 4.35 -12.80 16.54
N LEU A 349 3.90 -12.41 15.35
CA LEU A 349 4.67 -12.62 14.11
C LEU A 349 5.88 -11.69 14.12
N VAL A 350 7.08 -12.26 14.13
CA VAL A 350 8.34 -11.50 14.15
C VAL A 350 8.82 -11.23 12.73
N SER A 351 8.85 -12.26 11.88
CA SER A 351 9.36 -12.14 10.51
C SER A 351 8.73 -13.13 9.54
N VAL A 352 8.75 -12.76 8.26
CA VAL A 352 8.33 -13.53 7.09
C VAL A 352 9.59 -13.87 6.29
N PHE A 353 9.87 -15.16 6.09
CA PHE A 353 11.02 -15.63 5.31
C PHE A 353 10.54 -16.22 3.99
N ILE A 354 10.92 -15.59 2.87
CA ILE A 354 10.53 -16.00 1.51
C ILE A 354 11.75 -16.67 0.86
N PRO A 355 11.72 -18.01 0.65
CA PRO A 355 12.81 -18.72 -0.01
C PRO A 355 13.04 -18.22 -1.44
N PHE A 356 14.30 -18.16 -1.87
CA PHE A 356 14.60 -17.93 -3.27
C PHE A 356 14.18 -19.13 -4.14
N VAL A 357 13.65 -18.81 -5.32
CA VAL A 357 13.27 -19.80 -6.32
C VAL A 357 14.44 -20.03 -7.26
N LYS A 358 14.77 -21.31 -7.49
CA LYS A 358 15.93 -21.71 -8.30
C LYS A 358 15.80 -21.22 -9.75
N THR A 359 16.92 -21.01 -10.41
CA THR A 359 16.95 -20.52 -11.80
C THR A 359 16.36 -21.49 -12.82
N ASP A 360 16.24 -22.78 -12.48
CA ASP A 360 15.62 -23.83 -13.29
C ASP A 360 14.10 -24.00 -13.01
N GLU A 361 13.52 -23.09 -12.23
CA GLU A 361 12.10 -23.05 -11.92
C GLU A 361 11.46 -21.78 -12.52
N HIS A 362 10.16 -21.80 -12.73
CA HIS A 362 9.38 -20.67 -13.23
C HIS A 362 8.44 -20.16 -12.16
N LEU A 363 8.44 -18.85 -11.91
CA LEU A 363 7.57 -18.20 -10.92
C LEU A 363 6.84 -17.01 -11.57
N GLN A 364 5.50 -16.96 -11.46
CA GLN A 364 4.71 -15.85 -12.01
C GLN A 364 3.41 -15.63 -11.26
N SER A 365 2.96 -14.36 -11.17
CA SER A 365 1.64 -14.00 -10.65
C SER A 365 0.82 -13.20 -11.65
N TYR A 366 -0.49 -13.22 -11.44
CA TYR A 366 -1.48 -12.50 -12.21
C TYR A 366 -2.55 -11.92 -11.29
N LYS A 367 -2.98 -10.70 -11.57
CA LYS A 367 -4.08 -10.03 -10.88
C LYS A 367 -5.08 -9.50 -11.90
N GLN A 368 -6.37 -9.70 -11.62
CA GLN A 368 -7.45 -9.04 -12.34
C GLN A 368 -8.31 -8.29 -11.31
N ALA A 369 -8.58 -7.01 -11.56
CA ALA A 369 -9.43 -6.14 -10.75
C ALA A 369 -10.37 -5.33 -11.67
N HIS A 370 -11.25 -4.49 -11.13
CA HIS A 370 -12.10 -3.60 -11.94
C HIS A 370 -11.28 -2.46 -12.56
N ARG A 371 -10.19 -2.06 -11.90
CA ARG A 371 -9.23 -1.06 -12.38
C ARG A 371 -7.80 -1.58 -12.18
N ARG A 372 -6.86 -1.09 -12.99
CA ARG A 372 -5.48 -1.61 -13.00
C ARG A 372 -4.74 -1.37 -11.67
N LYS A 373 -4.83 -0.15 -11.13
CA LYS A 373 -4.16 0.27 -9.89
C LYS A 373 -5.20 0.68 -8.84
N HIS A 374 -4.80 0.60 -7.56
CA HIS A 374 -5.60 0.99 -6.40
C HIS A 374 -7.01 0.37 -6.39
N ASP A 375 -7.06 -0.94 -6.58
CA ASP A 375 -8.29 -1.73 -6.55
C ASP A 375 -8.02 -3.13 -5.99
N THR A 376 -9.03 -3.71 -5.36
CA THR A 376 -8.96 -5.07 -4.80
C THR A 376 -9.03 -6.09 -5.94
N GLY A 377 -8.19 -7.12 -5.89
CA GLY A 377 -8.24 -8.20 -6.88
C GLY A 377 -9.59 -8.90 -6.88
N ILE A 378 -10.21 -9.02 -8.06
CA ILE A 378 -11.29 -9.99 -8.30
C ILE A 378 -10.69 -11.38 -8.12
N VAL A 379 -9.64 -11.70 -8.87
CA VAL A 379 -8.82 -12.90 -8.66
C VAL A 379 -7.35 -12.50 -8.75
N THR A 380 -6.56 -13.02 -7.82
CA THR A 380 -5.10 -13.01 -7.91
C THR A 380 -4.63 -14.46 -7.91
N GLY A 381 -3.73 -14.85 -8.81
CA GLY A 381 -3.18 -16.20 -8.89
C GLY A 381 -1.66 -16.15 -8.97
N ALA A 382 -0.98 -17.10 -8.32
CA ALA A 382 0.45 -17.29 -8.42
C ALA A 382 0.77 -18.75 -8.71
N PHE A 383 1.87 -18.97 -9.43
CA PHE A 383 2.30 -20.28 -9.90
C PHE A 383 3.81 -20.44 -9.77
N ARG A 384 4.26 -21.60 -9.31
CA ARG A 384 5.67 -22.03 -9.28
C ARG A 384 5.80 -23.39 -9.93
N LEU A 385 6.66 -23.53 -10.94
CA LEU A 385 6.84 -24.76 -11.70
C LEU A 385 8.31 -25.16 -11.77
N LYS A 386 8.57 -26.46 -11.60
CA LYS A 386 9.83 -27.11 -11.94
C LYS A 386 9.58 -28.20 -12.97
N LEU A 387 10.30 -28.15 -14.08
CA LEU A 387 10.32 -29.22 -15.08
C LEU A 387 11.53 -30.13 -14.85
N ASP A 388 11.52 -31.30 -15.50
CA ASP A 388 12.68 -32.18 -15.56
C ASP A 388 13.81 -31.56 -16.38
N ALA A 389 14.99 -32.18 -16.37
CA ALA A 389 16.16 -31.67 -17.10
C ALA A 389 15.92 -31.52 -18.62
N ASN A 390 14.93 -32.21 -19.17
CA ASN A 390 14.55 -32.13 -20.59
C ASN A 390 13.49 -31.04 -20.87
N GLY A 391 13.00 -30.35 -19.84
CA GLY A 391 11.93 -29.35 -19.97
C GLY A 391 10.58 -29.95 -20.39
N LYS A 392 10.35 -31.24 -20.12
CA LYS A 392 9.13 -31.96 -20.55
C LYS A 392 8.25 -32.34 -19.38
N SER A 393 8.75 -33.09 -18.42
CA SER A 393 7.93 -33.67 -17.35
C SER A 393 7.84 -32.75 -16.15
N ILE A 394 6.67 -32.64 -15.52
CA ILE A 394 6.47 -31.81 -14.34
C ILE A 394 7.08 -32.49 -13.11
N LYS A 395 7.92 -31.77 -12.37
CA LYS A 395 8.54 -32.21 -11.11
C LYS A 395 7.97 -31.52 -9.87
N LEU A 396 7.57 -30.27 -10.02
CA LEU A 396 6.88 -29.49 -9.00
C LEU A 396 5.95 -28.52 -9.69
N PHE A 397 4.72 -28.40 -9.23
CA PHE A 397 3.79 -27.38 -9.64
C PHE A 397 2.94 -26.95 -8.45
N ASN A 398 3.25 -25.76 -7.92
CA ASN A 398 2.49 -25.11 -6.87
C ASN A 398 1.63 -24.01 -7.48
N MET A 399 0.38 -23.93 -7.03
CA MET A 399 -0.54 -22.86 -7.41
C MET A 399 -1.35 -22.41 -6.20
N ALA A 400 -1.63 -21.11 -6.14
CA ALA A 400 -2.45 -20.51 -5.10
C ALA A 400 -3.25 -19.36 -5.68
N PHE A 401 -4.47 -19.16 -5.17
CA PHE A 401 -5.38 -18.15 -5.67
C PHE A 401 -6.05 -17.36 -4.54
N GLY A 402 -6.11 -16.04 -4.67
CA GLY A 402 -6.93 -15.17 -3.84
C GLY A 402 -8.26 -14.82 -4.53
N GLY A 403 -9.27 -14.47 -3.73
CA GLY A 403 -10.59 -14.06 -4.23
C GLY A 403 -11.63 -15.17 -4.31
N PHE A 404 -11.43 -16.26 -3.56
CA PHE A 404 -12.35 -17.40 -3.42
C PHE A 404 -12.87 -17.46 -1.97
N HIS A 405 -14.02 -18.11 -1.72
CA HIS A 405 -14.77 -17.96 -0.45
C HIS A 405 -14.20 -18.79 0.71
N ASP A 406 -13.71 -20.00 0.46
CA ASP A 406 -13.36 -20.99 1.50
C ASP A 406 -11.98 -20.77 2.16
N GLY A 407 -11.55 -19.51 2.20
CA GLY A 407 -10.28 -19.10 2.76
C GLY A 407 -9.81 -17.83 2.08
N VAL A 408 -8.89 -17.10 2.72
CA VAL A 408 -8.28 -15.94 2.07
C VAL A 408 -7.51 -16.37 0.82
N ILE A 409 -7.04 -17.61 0.82
CA ILE A 409 -6.34 -18.26 -0.28
C ILE A 409 -6.93 -19.64 -0.52
N LEU A 410 -7.26 -19.91 -1.78
CA LEU A 410 -7.53 -21.23 -2.33
C LEU A 410 -6.20 -21.88 -2.73
N VAL A 411 -5.92 -23.03 -2.13
CA VAL A 411 -4.78 -23.88 -2.46
C VAL A 411 -5.34 -25.24 -2.89
N PRO A 412 -5.36 -25.54 -4.21
CA PRO A 412 -5.98 -26.76 -4.73
C PRO A 412 -5.05 -27.97 -4.53
N GLU A 413 -4.97 -28.45 -3.29
CA GLU A 413 -4.07 -29.55 -2.87
C GLU A 413 -4.31 -30.82 -3.69
N ASN A 414 -5.55 -31.17 -4.01
CA ASN A 414 -5.84 -32.39 -4.77
C ASN A 414 -5.31 -32.29 -6.21
N THR A 415 -5.54 -31.14 -6.86
CA THR A 415 -5.03 -30.86 -8.20
C THR A 415 -3.50 -30.85 -8.20
N MET A 416 -2.86 -30.19 -7.23
CA MET A 416 -1.41 -30.16 -7.13
C MET A 416 -0.82 -31.56 -6.90
N ASN A 417 -1.43 -32.38 -6.03
CA ASN A 417 -1.00 -33.76 -5.81
C ASN A 417 -1.11 -34.61 -7.08
N TYR A 418 -2.19 -34.45 -7.85
CA TYR A 418 -2.36 -35.11 -9.15
C TYR A 418 -1.25 -34.72 -10.13
N VAL A 419 -0.97 -33.42 -10.26
CA VAL A 419 0.06 -32.92 -11.19
C VAL A 419 1.48 -33.30 -10.75
N ASN A 420 1.75 -33.22 -9.45
CA ASN A 420 3.06 -33.54 -8.87
C ASN A 420 3.32 -35.05 -8.74
N SER A 421 2.42 -35.90 -9.24
CA SER A 421 2.63 -37.36 -9.33
C SER A 421 3.80 -37.76 -10.27
N GLY A 422 4.34 -36.81 -11.03
CA GLY A 422 5.45 -37.02 -11.97
C GLY A 422 5.05 -37.69 -13.28
N LYS A 423 3.74 -37.85 -13.53
CA LYS A 423 3.19 -38.55 -14.71
C LYS A 423 2.80 -37.63 -15.86
N LEU A 424 2.77 -36.31 -15.63
CA LEU A 424 2.32 -35.34 -16.62
C LEU A 424 3.49 -34.61 -17.28
N GLU A 425 3.38 -34.42 -18.59
CA GLU A 425 4.24 -33.53 -19.36
C GLU A 425 3.61 -32.14 -19.50
N TRP A 426 4.45 -31.11 -19.63
CA TRP A 426 4.05 -29.72 -19.84
C TRP A 426 3.58 -29.46 -21.27
N THR A 427 2.44 -30.04 -21.63
CA THR A 427 1.80 -29.88 -22.93
C THR A 427 0.45 -29.18 -22.81
N GLN A 428 0.02 -28.50 -23.86
CA GLN A 428 -1.27 -27.81 -23.87
C GLN A 428 -2.42 -28.74 -23.49
N ASN A 429 -2.47 -29.96 -24.02
CA ASN A 429 -3.54 -30.93 -23.71
C ASN A 429 -3.52 -31.32 -22.22
N ASN A 430 -2.34 -31.61 -21.65
CA ASN A 430 -2.26 -31.95 -20.23
C ASN A 430 -2.70 -30.79 -19.34
N ILE A 431 -2.26 -29.56 -19.63
CA ILE A 431 -2.61 -28.40 -18.78
C ILE A 431 -4.06 -27.97 -18.99
N MET A 432 -4.50 -27.83 -20.24
CA MET A 432 -5.80 -27.27 -20.57
C MET A 432 -6.93 -28.29 -20.56
N ASP A 433 -6.66 -29.58 -20.61
CA ASP A 433 -7.70 -30.60 -20.43
C ASP A 433 -7.57 -31.26 -19.06
N ASN A 434 -6.44 -31.89 -18.74
CA ASN A 434 -6.34 -32.67 -17.50
C ASN A 434 -6.29 -31.78 -16.25
N VAL A 435 -5.32 -30.85 -16.16
CA VAL A 435 -5.14 -30.00 -14.98
C VAL A 435 -6.34 -29.07 -14.79
N LYS A 436 -6.80 -28.42 -15.86
CA LYS A 436 -8.03 -27.62 -15.84
C LYS A 436 -9.21 -28.43 -15.26
N ASN A 437 -9.44 -29.65 -15.74
CA ASN A 437 -10.60 -30.42 -15.30
C ASN A 437 -10.49 -30.84 -13.83
N GLU A 438 -9.31 -31.23 -13.34
CA GLU A 438 -9.11 -31.52 -11.91
C GLU A 438 -9.33 -30.26 -11.05
N LEU A 439 -8.77 -29.12 -11.47
CA LEU A 439 -8.96 -27.84 -10.80
C LEU A 439 -10.45 -27.44 -10.74
N LEU A 440 -11.19 -27.67 -11.83
CA LEU A 440 -12.62 -27.39 -11.90
C LEU A 440 -13.51 -28.34 -11.10
N LYS A 441 -13.03 -29.54 -10.75
CA LYS A 441 -13.71 -30.48 -9.84
C LYS A 441 -13.49 -30.10 -8.38
N GLU A 442 -12.28 -29.66 -8.04
CA GLU A 442 -11.91 -29.25 -6.69
C GLU A 442 -12.56 -27.92 -6.28
N VAL A 443 -12.68 -26.99 -7.23
CA VAL A 443 -13.24 -25.65 -6.99
C VAL A 443 -14.72 -25.62 -7.39
N GLN A 444 -15.62 -25.85 -6.43
CA GLN A 444 -17.08 -25.91 -6.66
C GLN A 444 -17.77 -24.55 -6.52
N LEU A 445 -18.81 -24.33 -7.34
CA LEU A 445 -19.50 -23.04 -7.56
C LEU A 445 -20.30 -22.49 -6.36
N ASP A 446 -20.55 -23.31 -5.35
CA ASP A 446 -21.15 -22.93 -4.07
C ASP A 446 -20.16 -22.18 -3.16
N GLN A 447 -18.85 -22.33 -3.37
CA GLN A 447 -17.78 -21.58 -2.70
C GLN A 447 -17.65 -20.11 -3.15
N PHE A 448 -18.74 -19.43 -3.51
CA PHE A 448 -18.63 -18.09 -4.10
C PHE A 448 -19.71 -17.07 -3.66
N SER A 449 -20.70 -17.48 -2.86
CA SER A 449 -22.00 -16.80 -2.67
C SER A 449 -21.99 -15.32 -2.24
N GLN A 450 -20.93 -14.82 -1.57
CA GLN A 450 -20.91 -13.44 -1.05
C GLN A 450 -20.27 -12.40 -1.98
N ASN A 451 -19.40 -12.80 -2.91
CA ASN A 451 -18.63 -11.86 -3.76
C ASN A 451 -19.11 -11.81 -5.22
N GLY A 452 -20.16 -12.58 -5.57
CA GLY A 452 -20.71 -12.66 -6.92
C GLY A 452 -19.73 -13.16 -7.99
N GLN A 453 -20.11 -13.02 -9.26
CA GLN A 453 -19.23 -13.26 -10.43
C GLN A 453 -18.54 -14.64 -10.48
N HIS A 454 -19.23 -15.70 -10.03
CA HIS A 454 -18.63 -17.02 -9.80
C HIS A 454 -18.01 -17.61 -11.08
N GLU A 455 -18.76 -17.59 -12.19
CA GLU A 455 -18.28 -18.03 -13.50
C GLU A 455 -17.08 -17.20 -13.99
N TYR A 456 -17.09 -15.89 -13.73
CA TYR A 456 -15.97 -15.02 -14.12
C TYR A 456 -14.72 -15.31 -13.30
N ARG A 457 -14.83 -15.48 -11.98
CA ARG A 457 -13.71 -15.85 -11.09
C ARG A 457 -13.12 -17.21 -11.49
N ARG A 458 -13.97 -18.21 -11.72
CA ARG A 458 -13.58 -19.54 -12.20
C ARG A 458 -12.89 -19.47 -13.56
N THR A 459 -13.42 -18.66 -14.48
CA THR A 459 -12.81 -18.43 -15.80
C THR A 459 -11.44 -17.74 -15.68
N LEU A 460 -11.30 -16.76 -14.79
CA LEU A 460 -10.01 -16.08 -14.55
C LEU A 460 -8.95 -17.03 -14.01
N MET A 461 -9.31 -17.92 -13.08
CA MET A 461 -8.41 -18.96 -12.58
C MET A 461 -7.85 -19.82 -13.71
N ILE A 462 -8.73 -20.31 -14.60
CA ILE A 462 -8.32 -21.11 -15.76
C ILE A 462 -7.53 -20.26 -16.77
N SER A 463 -7.91 -19.00 -16.95
CA SER A 463 -7.19 -18.07 -17.84
C SER A 463 -5.78 -17.78 -17.34
N PHE A 464 -5.58 -17.66 -16.03
CA PHE A 464 -4.26 -17.48 -15.42
C PHE A 464 -3.41 -18.74 -15.56
N LEU A 465 -4.00 -19.94 -15.39
CA LEU A 465 -3.32 -21.19 -15.69
C LEU A 465 -2.85 -21.26 -17.15
N PHE A 466 -3.71 -20.87 -18.10
CA PHE A 466 -3.35 -20.82 -19.52
C PHE A 466 -2.27 -19.77 -19.82
N LYS A 467 -2.36 -18.58 -19.22
CA LYS A 467 -1.31 -17.56 -19.33
C LYS A 467 0.03 -18.06 -18.79
N PHE A 468 0.02 -18.81 -17.69
CA PHE A 468 1.22 -19.40 -17.13
C PHE A 468 1.80 -20.48 -18.04
N TYR A 469 0.95 -21.32 -18.64
CA TYR A 469 1.37 -22.26 -19.69
C TYR A 469 2.11 -21.54 -20.84
N LEU A 470 1.52 -20.47 -21.38
CA LEU A 470 2.15 -19.70 -22.46
C LEU A 470 3.46 -19.01 -22.01
N HIS A 471 3.51 -18.54 -20.77
CA HIS A 471 4.70 -17.91 -20.20
C HIS A 471 5.89 -18.89 -20.20
N VAL A 472 5.66 -20.14 -19.77
CA VAL A 472 6.69 -21.19 -19.73
C VAL A 472 7.04 -21.70 -21.12
N THR A 473 6.05 -21.94 -22.00
CA THR A 473 6.27 -22.57 -23.31
C THR A 473 6.89 -21.63 -24.34
N ASN A 474 6.52 -20.35 -24.33
CA ASN A 474 6.91 -19.40 -25.38
C ASN A 474 7.90 -18.32 -24.92
N ASN A 475 8.42 -18.40 -23.67
CA ASN A 475 9.18 -17.31 -23.04
C ASN A 475 8.48 -15.94 -23.18
N ALA A 476 7.16 -15.96 -23.18
CA ALA A 476 6.35 -14.88 -23.72
C ALA A 476 6.06 -13.80 -22.67
N GLU A 477 7.11 -13.10 -22.22
CA GLU A 477 6.90 -11.80 -21.57
C GLU A 477 6.28 -10.77 -22.53
N GLN A 478 6.47 -10.96 -23.84
CA GLN A 478 6.00 -10.04 -24.89
C GLN A 478 4.50 -10.16 -25.22
N LEU A 479 3.81 -11.25 -24.84
CA LEU A 479 2.40 -11.46 -25.25
C LEU A 479 1.41 -10.58 -24.48
N PHE A 480 1.78 -10.05 -23.31
CA PHE A 480 0.85 -9.30 -22.45
C PHE A 480 1.53 -8.04 -21.90
N SER A 481 1.31 -6.89 -22.58
CA SER A 481 1.81 -5.62 -22.04
C SER A 481 1.15 -5.30 -20.70
N LYS A 482 1.98 -5.22 -19.64
CA LYS A 482 1.56 -4.85 -18.28
C LYS A 482 1.49 -3.32 -18.11
N THR A 483 2.18 -2.56 -18.96
CA THR A 483 2.29 -1.10 -18.85
C THR A 483 1.38 -0.40 -19.85
N ARG A 484 0.93 0.82 -19.51
CA ARG A 484 0.30 1.73 -20.47
C ARG A 484 1.33 2.75 -20.93
N PRO A 485 1.22 3.29 -22.16
CA PRO A 485 2.03 4.44 -22.55
C PRO A 485 1.71 5.65 -21.66
N ILE A 486 2.68 6.57 -21.59
CA ILE A 486 2.53 7.87 -20.96
C ILE A 486 1.37 8.61 -21.64
N SER A 487 0.50 9.21 -20.83
CA SER A 487 -0.63 10.00 -21.29
C SER A 487 -0.15 11.25 -22.01
N HIS A 488 -0.81 11.57 -23.11
CA HIS A 488 -0.60 12.78 -23.90
C HIS A 488 -1.94 13.43 -24.20
N SER A 489 -1.96 14.75 -24.38
CA SER A 489 -3.17 15.51 -24.65
C SER A 489 -2.87 16.74 -25.51
N GLU A 490 -3.83 17.15 -26.33
CA GLU A 490 -3.80 18.39 -27.11
C GLU A 490 -5.14 19.12 -26.93
N GLN A 491 -5.10 20.45 -26.87
CA GLN A 491 -6.27 21.31 -26.70
C GLN A 491 -6.25 22.41 -27.76
N ILE A 492 -7.31 22.47 -28.57
CA ILE A 492 -7.45 23.44 -29.64
C ILE A 492 -8.71 24.24 -29.35
N PHE A 493 -8.58 25.57 -29.33
CA PHE A 493 -9.70 26.49 -29.16
C PHE A 493 -9.49 27.72 -30.04
N ASP A 494 -10.59 28.39 -30.40
CA ASP A 494 -10.54 29.61 -31.18
C ASP A 494 -10.08 30.78 -30.29
N ALA A 495 -9.01 31.45 -30.71
CA ALA A 495 -8.49 32.65 -30.06
C ALA A 495 -9.02 33.95 -30.68
N SER A 496 -9.94 33.87 -31.65
CA SER A 496 -10.60 35.03 -32.25
C SER A 496 -11.51 35.75 -31.25
N ASN A 497 -11.75 37.05 -31.46
CA ASN A 497 -12.69 37.88 -30.68
C ASN A 497 -12.43 37.91 -29.16
N GLN A 498 -11.18 37.69 -28.74
CA GLN A 498 -10.77 37.82 -27.35
C GLN A 498 -10.95 39.24 -26.83
N THR A 499 -11.68 39.36 -25.71
CA THR A 499 -11.74 40.60 -24.92
C THR A 499 -10.91 40.44 -23.65
N LYS A 500 -10.96 41.41 -22.73
CA LYS A 500 -10.28 41.32 -21.43
C LYS A 500 -10.70 40.09 -20.62
N TYR A 501 -11.95 39.64 -20.75
CA TYR A 501 -12.49 38.54 -19.93
C TYR A 501 -13.23 37.45 -20.73
N VAL A 502 -13.84 37.79 -21.87
CA VAL A 502 -14.59 36.84 -22.70
C VAL A 502 -13.64 36.19 -23.71
N HIS A 503 -13.76 34.88 -23.91
CA HIS A 503 -12.89 34.02 -24.74
C HIS A 503 -11.43 33.91 -24.26
N GLN A 504 -11.15 34.37 -23.04
CA GLN A 504 -9.86 34.15 -22.38
C GLN A 504 -9.91 32.86 -21.55
N PRO A 505 -8.84 32.04 -21.56
CA PRO A 505 -8.72 30.91 -20.65
C PRO A 505 -8.37 31.44 -19.24
N LEU A 506 -9.32 32.08 -18.57
CA LEU A 506 -9.09 32.61 -17.23
C LEU A 506 -9.00 31.45 -16.24
N ILE A 507 -8.02 31.54 -15.34
CA ILE A 507 -7.88 30.61 -14.22
C ILE A 507 -9.13 30.75 -13.33
N HIS A 508 -9.62 29.62 -12.81
CA HIS A 508 -10.72 29.62 -11.85
C HIS A 508 -10.39 30.54 -10.67
N HIS A 509 -11.30 31.47 -10.33
CA HIS A 509 -11.05 32.50 -9.31
C HIS A 509 -10.52 31.93 -7.98
N ASN A 510 -11.10 30.82 -7.52
CA ASN A 510 -10.69 30.13 -6.29
C ASN A 510 -9.56 29.10 -6.46
N ALA A 511 -8.91 28.99 -7.62
CA ALA A 511 -7.90 27.95 -7.86
C ALA A 511 -6.76 27.98 -6.83
N TYR A 512 -6.28 29.18 -6.48
CA TYR A 512 -5.22 29.36 -5.50
C TYR A 512 -5.65 28.95 -4.09
N ILE A 513 -6.86 29.34 -3.65
CA ILE A 513 -7.35 28.93 -2.32
C ILE A 513 -7.73 27.44 -2.26
N HIS A 514 -7.99 26.80 -3.40
CA HIS A 514 -8.11 25.33 -3.47
C HIS A 514 -6.76 24.63 -3.25
N THR A 515 -5.66 25.19 -3.76
CA THR A 515 -4.32 24.60 -3.64
C THR A 515 -3.63 24.89 -2.31
N THR A 516 -4.12 25.85 -1.53
CA THR A 516 -3.61 26.13 -0.18
C THR A 516 -4.49 25.57 0.94
N GLY A 517 -5.67 25.03 0.60
CA GLY A 517 -6.64 24.55 1.58
C GLY A 517 -7.44 25.66 2.28
N GLU A 518 -7.29 26.92 1.84
CA GLU A 518 -8.00 28.09 2.38
C GLU A 518 -9.48 28.13 1.97
N ALA A 519 -9.85 27.44 0.88
CA ALA A 519 -11.25 27.30 0.48
C ALA A 519 -12.08 26.56 1.54
N LYS A 520 -13.17 27.21 1.97
CA LYS A 520 -14.09 26.69 2.99
C LYS A 520 -15.28 25.99 2.34
N TYR A 521 -15.42 24.70 2.61
CA TYR A 521 -16.61 23.90 2.35
C TYR A 521 -17.47 23.80 3.62
N VAL A 522 -18.65 23.21 3.51
CA VAL A 522 -19.64 23.16 4.62
C VAL A 522 -19.04 22.58 5.91
N ASP A 523 -18.32 21.46 5.84
CA ASP A 523 -17.70 20.81 7.00
C ASP A 523 -16.44 21.53 7.50
N ASP A 524 -15.93 22.55 6.79
CA ASP A 524 -14.80 23.35 7.24
C ASP A 524 -15.21 24.55 8.10
N LEU A 525 -16.52 24.76 8.25
CA LEU A 525 -17.05 25.79 9.14
C LEU A 525 -16.86 25.34 10.60
N PRO A 526 -16.41 26.25 11.49
CA PRO A 526 -16.26 25.92 12.90
C PRO A 526 -17.58 25.41 13.50
N SER A 527 -17.49 24.38 14.34
CA SER A 527 -18.65 23.92 15.09
C SER A 527 -19.21 25.06 15.94
N GLN A 528 -20.51 25.32 15.85
CA GLN A 528 -21.16 26.25 16.75
C GLN A 528 -21.14 25.68 18.17
N GLN A 529 -20.77 26.49 19.15
CA GLN A 529 -20.93 26.11 20.55
C GLN A 529 -22.44 26.03 20.84
N ASN A 530 -22.90 24.89 21.36
CA ASN A 530 -24.25 24.81 21.92
C ASN A 530 -24.26 25.68 23.18
N THR A 531 -24.80 26.90 23.07
CA THR A 531 -25.03 27.82 24.18
C THR A 531 -26.13 27.35 25.10
#